data_AF-A0AAD5GCW0-F1
#
_entry.id   AF-A0AAD5GCW0-F1
#
_cell.length_a   1.000
_cell.length_b   1.000
_cell.length_c   1.000
_cell.angle_alpha   90.00
_cell.angle_beta   90.00
_cell.angle_gamma   90.00
#
_symmetry.space_group_name_H-M   'P 1'
#
loop_
_entity.id
_entity.type
_entity.pdbx_description
1 polymer ?
#
loop_
_entity_poly.entity_id
_entity_poly.type
_entity_poly.pdbx_seq_one_letter_code
_entity_poly.pdbx_strand_id
1 'polypeptide(L)'
;MLTCHSMESILERYERYCHSETQLVAADATPRSWTLEYNKLKSRAELLQRNHRHYMGEDIESLSLKEIQNLEQQLDTGLKNIRARKNQLLHESISSLQKKVAIFWKGDTGAEHYFDKASEGNYNQAASSTAADGGEGADGTTNQLDLSLQPIYSCHLRHFPL
;
A
#
# COMPACT_ATOMS: atom_id res chain seq x y z
N MET A 1 54.11 -46.43 -33.12
CA MET A 1 54.31 -46.01 -31.73
C MET A 1 53.98 -44.52 -31.64
N LEU A 2 52.78 -44.16 -31.18
CA LEU A 2 52.58 -42.82 -30.61
C LEU A 2 53.13 -42.89 -29.18
N THR A 3 54.10 -42.03 -28.92
CA THR A 3 54.93 -42.00 -27.73
C THR A 3 54.09 -41.74 -26.47
N CYS A 4 54.38 -42.46 -25.39
CA CYS A 4 53.88 -42.23 -24.03
C CYS A 4 53.94 -40.75 -23.61
N HIS A 5 54.96 -40.02 -24.08
CA HIS A 5 55.12 -38.58 -23.90
C HIS A 5 53.96 -37.72 -24.46
N SER A 6 53.36 -38.12 -25.59
CA SER A 6 52.19 -37.44 -26.15
C SER A 6 50.95 -37.65 -25.28
N MET A 7 50.77 -38.88 -24.76
CA MET A 7 49.67 -39.21 -23.87
C MET A 7 49.78 -38.50 -22.53
N GLU A 8 50.98 -38.48 -21.93
CA GLU A 8 51.25 -37.71 -20.70
C GLU A 8 51.01 -36.21 -20.89
N SER A 9 51.45 -35.63 -22.01
CA SER A 9 51.21 -34.20 -22.29
C SER A 9 49.73 -33.87 -22.47
N ILE A 10 48.95 -34.78 -23.06
CA ILE A 10 47.50 -34.62 -23.22
C ILE A 10 46.81 -34.74 -21.87
N LEU A 11 47.15 -35.75 -21.07
CA LEU A 11 46.60 -35.96 -19.73
C LEU A 11 46.93 -34.79 -18.80
N GLU A 12 48.17 -34.30 -18.79
CA GLU A 12 48.59 -33.16 -17.98
C GLU A 12 47.84 -31.88 -18.39
N ARG A 13 47.59 -31.67 -19.69
CA ARG A 13 46.77 -30.53 -20.17
C ARG A 13 45.33 -30.64 -19.70
N TYR A 14 44.77 -31.84 -19.77
CA TYR A 14 43.41 -32.12 -19.29
C TYR A 14 43.29 -31.95 -17.78
N GLU A 15 44.29 -32.39 -17.01
CA GLU A 15 44.32 -32.25 -15.55
C GLU A 15 44.40 -30.77 -15.15
N ARG A 16 45.28 -29.99 -15.79
CA ARG A 16 45.36 -28.54 -15.56
C ARG A 16 44.06 -27.83 -15.92
N TYR A 17 43.42 -28.20 -17.03
CA TYR A 17 42.14 -27.61 -17.43
C TYR A 17 41.01 -27.98 -16.47
N CYS A 18 40.90 -29.26 -16.11
CA CYS A 18 39.93 -29.78 -15.15
C CYS A 18 40.08 -29.12 -13.77
N HIS A 19 41.32 -28.95 -13.29
CA HIS A 19 41.60 -28.23 -12.04
C HIS A 19 41.26 -26.75 -12.12
N SER A 20 41.53 -26.07 -13.25
CA SER A 20 41.15 -24.67 -13.41
C SER A 20 39.63 -24.46 -13.47
N GLU A 21 38.91 -25.37 -14.13
CA GLU A 21 37.45 -25.35 -14.25
C GLU A 21 36.77 -25.68 -12.92
N THR A 22 37.26 -26.69 -12.18
CA THR A 22 36.76 -26.95 -10.81
C THR A 22 37.09 -25.83 -9.84
N GLN A 23 38.21 -25.11 -10.01
CA GLN A 23 38.56 -24.00 -9.14
C GLN A 23 37.70 -22.75 -9.40
N LEU A 24 37.33 -22.49 -10.66
CA LEU A 24 36.41 -21.42 -11.04
C LEU A 24 34.96 -21.74 -10.63
N VAL A 25 34.50 -22.97 -10.84
CA VAL A 25 33.16 -23.43 -10.40
C VAL A 25 33.08 -23.53 -8.88
N ALA A 26 34.15 -23.97 -8.20
CA ALA A 26 34.19 -23.95 -6.75
C ALA A 26 34.16 -22.52 -6.21
N ALA A 27 34.77 -21.54 -6.88
CA ALA A 27 34.72 -20.15 -6.45
C ALA A 27 33.30 -19.55 -6.53
N ASP A 28 32.47 -19.96 -7.51
CA ASP A 28 31.07 -19.49 -7.61
C ASP A 28 30.06 -20.34 -6.80
N ALA A 29 30.31 -21.64 -6.67
CA ALA A 29 29.41 -22.62 -6.07
C ALA A 29 30.03 -23.32 -4.85
N THR A 30 30.83 -22.62 -4.02
CA THR A 30 31.24 -23.21 -2.75
C THR A 30 30.00 -23.57 -1.93
N PRO A 31 29.85 -24.80 -1.41
CA PRO A 31 28.78 -25.15 -0.46
C PRO A 31 28.74 -24.23 0.77
N ARG A 32 29.89 -23.62 1.09
CA ARG A 32 30.07 -22.61 2.14
C ARG A 32 29.33 -21.30 1.84
N SER A 33 29.23 -20.88 0.58
CA SER A 33 28.46 -19.69 0.15
C SER A 33 26.96 -19.89 0.40
N TRP A 34 26.41 -21.02 -0.06
CA TRP A 34 24.99 -21.36 0.16
C TRP A 34 24.66 -21.57 1.64
N THR A 35 25.56 -22.19 2.40
CA THR A 35 25.40 -22.37 3.84
C THR A 35 25.37 -21.01 4.56
N LEU A 36 26.24 -20.07 4.17
CA LEU A 36 26.27 -18.72 4.75
C LEU A 36 24.98 -17.94 4.45
N GLU A 37 24.55 -17.92 3.19
CA GLU A 37 23.31 -17.24 2.79
C GLU A 37 22.08 -17.88 3.44
N TYR A 38 22.05 -19.21 3.56
CA TYR A 38 21.01 -19.93 4.30
C TYR A 38 20.96 -19.50 5.76
N ASN A 39 22.10 -19.45 6.46
CA ASN A 39 22.16 -19.02 7.86
C ASN A 39 21.75 -17.56 8.04
N LYS A 40 22.11 -16.69 7.09
CA LYS A 40 21.70 -15.28 7.08
C LYS A 40 20.20 -15.14 6.88
N LEU A 41 19.60 -15.92 5.97
CA LEU A 41 18.15 -15.94 5.77
C LEU A 41 17.44 -16.50 7.01
N LYS A 42 17.94 -17.60 7.57
CA LYS A 42 17.41 -18.25 8.77
C LYS A 42 17.40 -17.30 9.97
N SER A 43 18.52 -16.64 10.24
CA SER A 43 18.60 -15.66 11.34
C SER A 43 17.64 -14.48 11.15
N ARG A 44 17.45 -13.99 9.91
CA ARG A 44 16.43 -12.98 9.61
C ARG A 44 15.01 -13.49 9.85
N ALA A 45 14.71 -14.72 9.45
CA ALA A 45 13.40 -15.33 9.67
C ALA A 45 13.10 -15.50 11.16
N GLU A 46 14.06 -16.00 11.94
CA GLU A 46 13.96 -16.15 13.40
C GLU A 46 13.78 -14.81 14.10
N LEU A 47 14.51 -13.77 13.66
CA LEU A 47 14.33 -12.42 14.16
C LEU A 47 12.92 -11.88 13.87
N LEU A 48 12.43 -12.08 12.65
CA LEU A 48 11.10 -11.63 12.27
C LEU A 48 10.00 -12.34 13.06
N GLN A 49 10.14 -13.65 13.26
CA GLN A 49 9.21 -14.44 14.08
C GLN A 49 9.23 -13.99 15.54
N ARG A 50 10.41 -13.71 16.10
CA ARG A 50 10.54 -13.19 17.47
C ARG A 50 9.88 -11.82 17.61
N ASN A 51 10.14 -10.92 16.67
CA ASN A 51 9.49 -9.60 16.66
C ASN A 51 7.97 -9.71 16.55
N HIS A 52 7.46 -10.62 15.72
CA HIS A 52 6.02 -10.89 15.64
C HIS A 52 5.44 -11.31 16.99
N ARG A 53 6.09 -12.23 17.71
CA ARG A 53 5.69 -12.62 19.07
C ARG A 53 5.68 -11.42 20.01
N HIS A 54 6.72 -10.58 19.99
CA HIS A 54 6.76 -9.35 20.79
C HIS A 54 5.60 -8.39 20.44
N TYR A 55 5.25 -8.22 19.16
CA TYR A 55 4.10 -7.39 18.77
C TYR A 55 2.75 -7.98 19.20
N MET A 56 2.68 -9.30 19.37
CA MET A 56 1.52 -9.99 19.94
C MET A 56 1.50 -9.98 21.47
N GLY A 57 2.49 -9.38 22.12
CA GLY A 57 2.57 -9.33 23.59
C GLY A 57 3.14 -10.60 24.23
N GLU A 58 3.79 -11.47 23.45
CA GLU A 58 4.46 -12.69 23.93
C GLU A 58 5.95 -12.43 24.19
N ASP A 59 6.60 -13.25 25.04
CA ASP A 59 8.04 -13.18 25.37
C ASP A 59 8.55 -11.82 25.92
N ILE A 60 7.64 -10.95 26.41
CA ILE A 60 7.93 -9.57 26.82
C ILE A 60 8.81 -9.47 28.07
N GLU A 61 8.75 -10.47 28.95
CA GLU A 61 9.52 -10.51 30.21
C GLU A 61 11.04 -10.45 29.98
N SER A 62 11.50 -10.85 28.79
CA SER A 62 12.92 -10.84 28.41
C SER A 62 13.43 -9.47 27.94
N LEU A 63 12.53 -8.50 27.76
CA LEU A 63 12.85 -7.18 27.21
C LEU A 63 13.15 -6.15 28.32
N SER A 64 14.09 -5.25 28.03
CA SER A 64 14.33 -4.08 28.88
C SER A 64 13.24 -3.02 28.72
N LEU A 65 13.10 -2.14 29.71
CA LEU A 65 12.13 -1.02 29.68
C LEU A 65 12.26 -0.17 28.40
N LYS A 66 13.49 0.08 27.93
CA LYS A 66 13.74 0.86 26.72
C LYS A 66 13.23 0.16 25.46
N GLU A 67 13.38 -1.17 25.40
CA GLU A 67 12.89 -1.97 24.27
C GLU A 67 11.36 -2.02 24.27
N ILE A 68 10.73 -2.13 25.43
CA ILE A 68 9.27 -2.08 25.59
C ILE A 68 8.72 -0.73 25.10
N GLN A 69 9.32 0.39 25.54
CA GLN A 69 8.92 1.72 25.07
C GLN A 69 9.05 1.87 23.55
N ASN A 70 10.11 1.32 22.97
CA ASN A 70 10.30 1.33 21.51
C ASN A 70 9.24 0.48 20.78
N LEU A 71 8.86 -0.68 21.33
CA LEU A 71 7.79 -1.50 20.78
C LEU A 71 6.44 -0.77 20.82
N GLU A 72 6.12 -0.15 21.95
CA GLU A 72 4.91 0.65 22.11
C GLU A 72 4.84 1.78 21.07
N GLN A 73 5.92 2.54 20.91
CA GLN A 73 6.00 3.61 19.92
C GLN A 73 5.77 3.10 18.48
N GLN A 74 6.32 1.93 18.15
CA GLN A 74 6.14 1.31 16.83
C GLN A 74 4.69 0.88 16.61
N LEU A 75 4.06 0.25 17.60
CA LEU A 75 2.65 -0.15 17.54
C LEU A 75 1.73 1.06 17.41
N ASP A 76 1.95 2.11 18.20
CA ASP A 76 1.19 3.36 18.14
C ASP A 76 1.27 4.01 16.77
N THR A 77 2.48 4.07 16.21
CA THR A 77 2.71 4.64 14.88
C THR A 77 2.02 3.80 13.80
N GLY A 78 2.13 2.47 13.87
CA GLY A 78 1.44 1.55 12.97
C GLY A 78 -0.08 1.71 13.02
N LEU A 79 -0.66 1.79 14.22
CA LEU A 79 -2.09 1.98 14.42
C LEU A 79 -2.57 3.33 13.89
N LYS A 80 -1.81 4.41 14.12
CA LYS A 80 -2.10 5.73 13.55
C LYS A 80 -2.15 5.68 12.02
N ASN A 81 -1.18 5.02 11.39
CA ASN A 81 -1.12 4.87 9.94
C ASN A 81 -2.30 4.05 9.38
N ILE A 82 -2.64 2.93 10.03
CA ILE A 82 -3.79 2.09 9.64
C ILE A 82 -5.09 2.90 9.73
N ARG A 83 -5.30 3.63 10.84
CA ARG A 83 -6.48 4.46 11.05
C ARG A 83 -6.57 5.59 10.02
N ALA A 84 -5.48 6.28 9.76
CA ALA A 84 -5.41 7.34 8.75
C ALA A 84 -5.78 6.79 7.36
N ARG A 85 -5.21 5.65 6.96
CA ARG A 85 -5.51 5.02 5.68
C ARG A 85 -6.96 4.58 5.57
N LYS A 86 -7.52 3.98 6.63
CA LYS A 86 -8.94 3.58 6.67
C LYS A 86 -9.86 4.80 6.52
N ASN A 87 -9.58 5.88 7.24
CA ASN A 87 -10.36 7.11 7.15
C ASN A 87 -10.29 7.71 5.75
N GLN A 88 -9.10 7.76 5.14
CA GLN A 88 -8.93 8.23 3.77
C GLN A 88 -9.83 7.46 2.79
N LEU A 89 -9.80 6.12 2.84
CA LEU A 89 -10.62 5.28 1.96
C LEU A 89 -12.14 5.49 2.20
N LEU A 90 -12.55 5.68 3.45
CA LEU A 90 -13.94 5.99 3.78
C LEU A 90 -14.37 7.34 3.20
N HIS A 91 -13.52 8.37 3.31
CA HIS A 91 -13.80 9.68 2.71
C HIS A 91 -13.89 9.62 1.19
N GLU A 92 -13.01 8.86 0.54
CA GLU A 92 -13.07 8.61 -0.91
C GLU A 92 -14.38 7.93 -1.30
N SER A 93 -14.81 6.92 -0.55
CA SER A 93 -16.07 6.22 -0.76
C SER A 93 -17.28 7.15 -0.61
N ILE A 94 -17.35 7.91 0.49
CA ILE A 94 -18.43 8.88 0.75
C ILE A 94 -18.48 9.92 -0.37
N SER A 95 -17.35 10.51 -0.74
CA SER A 95 -17.28 11.51 -1.82
C SER A 95 -17.78 10.95 -3.15
N SER A 96 -17.42 9.70 -3.46
CA SER A 96 -17.88 9.03 -4.68
C SER A 96 -19.39 8.83 -4.70
N LEU A 97 -19.98 8.47 -3.56
CA LEU A 97 -21.44 8.27 -3.42
C LEU A 97 -22.17 9.61 -3.48
N GLN A 98 -21.68 10.63 -2.78
CA GLN A 98 -22.25 11.98 -2.81
C GLN A 98 -22.24 12.54 -4.24
N LYS A 99 -21.17 12.31 -5.01
CA LYS A 99 -21.11 12.70 -6.42
C LYS A 99 -22.16 11.98 -7.26
N LYS A 100 -22.37 10.68 -7.06
CA LYS A 100 -23.42 9.92 -7.76
C LYS A 100 -24.81 10.44 -7.43
N VAL A 101 -25.07 10.69 -6.14
CA VAL A 101 -26.32 11.28 -5.66
C VAL A 101 -26.54 12.65 -6.29
N ALA A 102 -25.53 13.52 -6.33
CA ALA A 102 -25.62 14.83 -6.96
C ALA A 102 -25.91 14.75 -8.48
N ILE A 103 -25.30 13.78 -9.19
CA ILE A 103 -25.59 13.54 -10.61
C ILE A 103 -27.03 13.06 -10.80
N PHE A 104 -27.49 12.14 -9.95
CA PHE A 104 -28.85 11.62 -9.99
C PHE A 104 -29.89 12.73 -9.80
N TRP A 105 -29.77 13.53 -8.74
CA TRP A 105 -30.68 14.66 -8.50
C TRP A 105 -30.64 15.69 -9.64
N LYS A 106 -29.46 15.97 -10.19
CA LYS A 106 -29.34 16.89 -11.34
C LYS A 106 -30.00 16.33 -12.60
N GLY A 107 -30.02 15.02 -12.78
CA GLY A 107 -30.75 14.34 -13.86
C GLY A 107 -32.26 14.46 -13.70
N ASP A 108 -32.77 14.27 -12.48
CA ASP A 108 -34.20 14.40 -12.18
C ASP A 108 -34.68 15.86 -12.34
N THR A 109 -33.95 16.83 -11.81
CA THR A 109 -34.27 18.27 -12.01
C THR A 109 -34.14 18.69 -13.48
N GLY A 110 -33.21 18.08 -14.23
CA GLY A 110 -33.09 18.30 -15.67
C GLY A 110 -34.31 17.80 -16.45
N ALA A 111 -34.90 16.68 -16.04
CA ALA A 111 -36.11 16.12 -16.65
C ALA A 111 -37.35 16.98 -16.34
N GLU A 112 -37.47 17.54 -15.12
CA GLU A 112 -38.54 18.48 -14.78
C GLU A 112 -38.48 19.76 -15.64
N HIS A 113 -37.29 20.33 -15.84
CA HIS A 113 -37.12 21.53 -16.68
C HIS A 113 -37.34 21.27 -18.20
N TYR A 114 -37.22 20.02 -18.67
CA TYR A 114 -37.62 19.64 -20.03
C TYR A 114 -39.13 19.40 -20.16
N PHE A 115 -39.82 19.00 -19.08
CA PHE A 115 -41.27 18.83 -19.07
C PHE A 115 -42.01 20.18 -19.04
N ASP A 116 -41.50 21.16 -18.27
CA ASP A 116 -42.03 22.54 -18.26
C ASP A 116 -41.85 23.25 -19.62
N LYS A 117 -40.68 23.10 -20.26
CA LYS A 117 -40.44 23.67 -21.60
C LYS A 117 -41.27 23.02 -22.71
N ALA A 118 -41.75 21.80 -22.53
CA ALA A 118 -42.68 21.15 -23.46
C ALA A 118 -44.12 21.68 -23.32
N SER A 119 -44.48 22.25 -22.16
CA SER A 119 -45.77 22.93 -21.93
C SER A 119 -45.79 24.37 -22.46
N GLU A 120 -44.63 25.01 -22.61
CA GLU A 120 -44.51 26.40 -23.10
C GLU A 120 -44.30 26.50 -24.63
N GLY A 121 -44.70 25.47 -25.37
CA GLY A 121 -44.67 25.42 -26.83
C GLY A 121 -45.70 26.33 -27.52
N ASN A 122 -45.38 27.63 -27.57
CA ASN A 122 -45.76 28.62 -28.60
C ASN A 122 -47.21 29.16 -28.66
N TYR A 123 -47.39 30.38 -28.13
CA TYR A 123 -48.28 31.39 -28.72
C TYR A 123 -47.54 32.73 -28.82
N ASN A 124 -47.25 33.12 -30.06
CA ASN A 124 -47.09 34.50 -30.56
C ASN A 124 -45.71 35.18 -30.42
N GLN A 125 -44.98 35.11 -31.54
CA GLN A 125 -44.54 36.25 -32.35
C GLN A 125 -44.65 37.68 -31.75
N ALA A 126 -43.54 38.42 -31.94
CA ALA A 126 -43.40 39.88 -32.00
C ALA A 126 -43.42 40.67 -30.68
N ALA A 127 -42.23 41.08 -30.21
CA ALA A 127 -41.86 42.50 -30.05
C ALA A 127 -40.49 42.64 -29.35
N SER A 128 -39.62 43.41 -30.01
CA SER A 128 -38.77 44.44 -29.39
C SER A 128 -37.67 44.05 -28.40
N SER A 129 -36.43 44.18 -28.90
CA SER A 129 -35.25 44.77 -28.26
C SER A 129 -35.38 45.26 -26.81
N THR A 130 -34.46 44.83 -25.94
CA THR A 130 -33.59 45.76 -25.18
C THR A 130 -32.40 45.04 -24.54
N ALA A 131 -31.28 45.75 -24.49
CA ALA A 131 -29.99 45.35 -23.95
C ALA A 131 -29.89 45.59 -22.43
N ALA A 132 -29.06 44.80 -21.74
CA ALA A 132 -28.29 45.11 -20.52
C ALA A 132 -27.53 43.82 -20.14
N ASP A 133 -26.20 43.76 -20.10
CA ASP A 133 -25.22 44.41 -19.20
C ASP A 133 -24.96 43.61 -17.90
N GLY A 134 -23.66 43.47 -17.57
CA GLY A 134 -23.08 42.98 -16.30
C GLY A 134 -23.30 41.49 -15.96
N GLY A 135 -22.38 40.72 -15.39
CA GLY A 135 -21.15 41.01 -14.66
C GLY A 135 -21.07 40.09 -13.44
N GLU A 136 -19.89 39.49 -13.23
CA GLU A 136 -19.35 39.00 -11.94
C GLU A 136 -19.78 37.65 -11.34
N GLY A 137 -18.76 36.99 -10.78
CA GLY A 137 -18.83 35.68 -10.15
C GLY A 137 -18.80 35.73 -8.62
N ALA A 138 -18.87 34.56 -8.01
CA ALA A 138 -18.56 34.27 -6.61
C ALA A 138 -18.47 32.74 -6.51
N ASP A 139 -17.32 32.16 -6.17
CA ASP A 139 -16.66 32.10 -4.87
C ASP A 139 -17.10 30.86 -4.07
N GLY A 140 -16.11 30.29 -3.38
CA GLY A 140 -16.08 28.92 -2.92
C GLY A 140 -17.05 28.59 -1.78
N THR A 141 -17.28 27.30 -1.63
CA THR A 141 -17.64 26.73 -0.34
C THR A 141 -16.91 25.42 -0.19
N THR A 142 -15.66 25.51 0.29
CA THR A 142 -14.97 24.40 0.93
C THR A 142 -15.73 24.10 2.22
N ASN A 143 -16.65 23.14 2.16
CA ASN A 143 -17.31 22.60 3.34
C ASN A 143 -16.29 21.83 4.17
N GLN A 144 -15.66 22.55 5.12
CA GLN A 144 -14.99 21.96 6.27
C GLN A 144 -16.04 21.22 7.10
N LEU A 145 -16.07 19.90 7.00
CA LEU A 145 -16.65 19.07 8.04
C LEU A 145 -15.53 18.73 9.02
N ASP A 146 -15.42 19.56 10.05
CA ASP A 146 -14.82 19.24 11.33
C ASP A 146 -15.49 17.97 11.88
N LEU A 147 -14.88 16.82 11.60
CA LEU A 147 -15.22 15.57 12.26
C LEU A 147 -14.26 15.41 13.42
N SER A 148 -14.60 16.05 14.55
CA SER A 148 -14.01 15.72 15.84
C SER A 148 -14.05 14.19 15.97
N LEU A 149 -12.86 13.56 15.97
CA LEU A 149 -12.70 12.15 16.22
C LEU A 149 -13.08 11.91 17.69
N GLN A 150 -14.36 11.66 17.95
CA GLN A 150 -14.74 10.98 19.19
C GLN A 150 -14.26 9.53 19.07
N PRO A 151 -13.60 8.96 20.09
CA PRO A 151 -13.00 7.64 19.98
C PRO A 151 -14.10 6.59 19.82
N ILE A 152 -14.05 5.83 18.73
CA ILE A 152 -14.80 4.57 18.61
C ILE A 152 -14.12 3.50 19.48
N TYR A 153 -13.88 3.78 20.76
CA TYR A 153 -13.57 2.75 21.75
C TYR A 153 -14.89 2.09 22.14
N SER A 154 -15.31 1.12 21.34
CA SER A 154 -16.23 0.10 21.80
C SER A 154 -16.07 -1.16 20.95
N CYS A 155 -15.96 -2.30 21.66
CA CYS A 155 -15.97 -3.69 21.16
C CYS A 155 -14.67 -4.25 20.55
N HIS A 156 -13.75 -4.72 21.41
CA HIS A 156 -13.41 -6.16 21.54
C HIS A 156 -12.31 -6.43 22.61
N LEU A 157 -12.54 -6.03 23.88
CA LEU A 157 -11.90 -6.72 25.01
C LEU A 157 -12.92 -7.71 25.59
N ARG A 158 -12.97 -8.91 25.02
CA ARG A 158 -13.48 -10.10 25.72
C ARG A 158 -12.62 -11.30 25.36
N HIS A 159 -11.53 -11.48 26.10
CA HIS A 159 -11.11 -12.70 26.80
C HIS A 159 -9.58 -12.69 26.99
N PHE A 160 -9.15 -12.33 28.20
CA PHE A 160 -7.88 -12.77 28.76
C PHE A 160 -8.26 -13.62 29.98
N PRO A 161 -8.01 -14.95 29.99
CA PRO A 161 -7.97 -15.70 31.24
C PRO A 161 -6.59 -15.51 31.88
N LEU A 162 -6.59 -15.33 33.20
CA LEU A 162 -5.44 -15.44 34.09
C LEU A 162 -4.99 -16.90 34.22
#